data_AF-A0AAV6C5C7-F1
#
_entry.id   AF-A0AAV6C5C7-F1
#
_cell.length_a   1.000
_cell.length_b   1.000
_cell.length_c   1.000
_cell.angle_alpha   90.00
_cell.angle_beta   90.00
_cell.angle_gamma   90.00
#
_symmetry.space_group_name_H-M   'P 1'
#
loop_
_entity.id
_entity.type
_entity.pdbx_description
1 polymer ?
#
loop_
_entity_poly.entity_id
_entity_poly.type
_entity_poly.pdbx_seq_one_letter_code
_entity_poly.pdbx_strand_id
1 'polypeptide(L)'
;AIMIAYLPTLYAAFSQREVNISLLDARAGSPPTAGELLRRHGRLRVRDGLAQYLRDWEIWSAQLMESHLTYPFLCFFRSQHDNQSWLAAFTAILDVCAALIAYGDGETKWQAQLTFAISRHAVADLSEVLRVRPRPPHADRLPQEDLKQVRSLLLECGVAQCADAGDQKLKELRQMYEPYLAALSRLLWMSLPSWGVDAAPPSSRTVWGRITSSAPGEPGDDRSHSNHF
;
A
#
# COMPACT_ATOMS: atom_id res chain seq x y z
N ALA A 1 24.98 -7.22 -29.26
CA ALA A 1 23.91 -8.13 -29.72
C ALA A 1 23.06 -8.67 -28.56
N ILE A 2 23.66 -9.23 -27.49
CA ILE A 2 22.91 -9.82 -26.35
C ILE A 2 21.99 -8.82 -25.65
N MET A 3 22.44 -7.59 -25.36
CA MET A 3 21.62 -6.55 -24.70
C MET A 3 20.34 -6.16 -25.47
N ILE A 4 20.35 -6.24 -26.81
CA ILE A 4 19.18 -5.88 -27.65
C ILE A 4 18.14 -7.01 -27.60
N ALA A 5 18.58 -8.27 -27.50
CA ALA A 5 17.69 -9.43 -27.43
C ALA A 5 16.91 -9.52 -26.10
N TYR A 6 17.48 -9.03 -25.00
CA TYR A 6 16.80 -9.01 -23.70
C TYR A 6 15.89 -7.79 -23.50
N LEU A 7 16.01 -6.75 -24.32
CA LEU A 7 15.24 -5.51 -24.16
C LEU A 7 13.71 -5.73 -24.17
N PRO A 8 13.13 -6.58 -25.05
CA PRO A 8 11.69 -6.87 -25.00
C PRO A 8 11.25 -7.55 -23.70
N THR A 9 12.05 -8.50 -23.19
CA THR A 9 11.76 -9.21 -21.93
C THR A 9 11.79 -8.27 -20.73
N LEU A 10 12.79 -7.37 -20.69
CA LEU A 10 12.92 -6.37 -19.62
C LEU A 10 11.80 -5.33 -19.68
N TYR A 11 11.44 -4.89 -20.88
CA TYR A 11 10.31 -3.99 -21.08
C TYR A 11 8.99 -4.64 -20.64
N ALA A 12 8.78 -5.93 -20.98
CA ALA A 12 7.60 -6.67 -20.56
C ALA A 12 7.52 -6.79 -19.03
N ALA A 13 8.62 -7.15 -18.37
CA ALA A 13 8.69 -7.24 -16.90
C ALA A 13 8.43 -5.88 -16.23
N PHE A 14 9.02 -4.80 -16.75
CA PHE A 14 8.78 -3.45 -16.26
C PHE A 14 7.31 -3.02 -16.45
N SER A 15 6.74 -3.25 -17.64
CA SER A 15 5.36 -2.92 -17.94
C SER A 15 4.37 -3.66 -17.02
N GLN A 16 4.56 -4.96 -16.82
CA GLN A 16 3.74 -5.77 -15.90
C GLN A 16 3.83 -5.27 -14.45
N ARG A 17 5.01 -4.84 -14.01
CA ARG A 17 5.20 -4.24 -12.69
C ARG A 17 4.38 -2.95 -12.55
N GLU A 18 4.47 -2.06 -13.53
CA GLU A 18 3.85 -0.73 -13.44
C GLU A 18 2.32 -0.79 -13.42
N VAL A 19 1.68 -1.74 -14.11
CA VAL A 19 0.21 -1.89 -14.10
C VAL A 19 -0.36 -1.97 -12.68
N ASN A 20 0.22 -2.82 -11.82
CA ASN A 20 -0.28 -3.00 -10.47
C ASN A 20 0.04 -1.82 -9.55
N ILE A 21 1.17 -1.14 -9.79
CA ILE A 21 1.53 0.10 -9.08
C ILE A 21 0.53 1.22 -9.42
N SER A 22 0.18 1.39 -10.69
CA SER A 22 -0.85 2.37 -11.09
C SER A 22 -2.23 2.03 -10.54
N LEU A 23 -2.62 0.74 -10.50
CA LEU A 23 -3.89 0.31 -9.90
C LEU A 23 -3.94 0.58 -8.38
N LEU A 24 -2.79 0.50 -7.70
CA LEU A 24 -2.69 0.77 -6.28
C LEU A 24 -3.05 2.23 -5.96
N ASP A 25 -2.79 3.20 -6.83
CA ASP A 25 -3.14 4.62 -6.60
C ASP A 25 -4.64 4.81 -6.35
N ALA A 26 -5.47 4.17 -7.17
CA ALA A 26 -6.91 4.19 -7.03
C ALA A 26 -7.39 3.55 -5.73
N ARG A 27 -6.59 2.68 -5.11
CA ARG A 27 -6.96 1.95 -3.90
C ARG A 27 -6.31 2.46 -2.62
N ALA A 28 -5.11 3.01 -2.67
CA ALA A 28 -4.29 3.37 -1.51
C ALA A 28 -3.73 4.81 -1.57
N GLY A 29 -4.04 5.55 -2.63
CA GLY A 29 -3.54 6.91 -2.85
C GLY A 29 -2.12 6.97 -3.39
N SER A 30 -1.63 8.21 -3.53
CA SER A 30 -0.30 8.53 -4.05
C SER A 30 0.35 9.58 -3.13
N PRO A 31 1.32 9.19 -2.27
CA PRO A 31 1.89 7.85 -2.14
C PRO A 31 0.92 6.81 -1.55
N PRO A 32 1.12 5.50 -1.81
CA PRO A 32 0.23 4.46 -1.30
C PRO A 32 0.39 4.30 0.21
N THR A 33 -0.72 4.25 0.95
CA THR A 33 -0.71 4.06 2.41
C THR A 33 -1.67 2.97 2.85
N ALA A 34 -1.35 2.31 3.96
CA ALA A 34 -2.22 1.29 4.55
C ALA A 34 -3.56 1.87 4.99
N GLY A 35 -3.54 3.06 5.59
CA GLY A 35 -4.73 3.75 6.06
C GLY A 35 -5.71 4.05 4.93
N GLU A 36 -5.23 4.61 3.82
CA GLU A 36 -6.11 4.89 2.68
C GLU A 36 -6.62 3.61 2.01
N LEU A 37 -5.80 2.56 1.93
CA LEU A 37 -6.22 1.26 1.41
C LEU A 37 -7.38 0.67 2.20
N LEU A 38 -7.27 0.64 3.53
CA LEU A 38 -8.32 0.17 4.43
C LEU A 38 -9.56 1.05 4.32
N ARG A 39 -9.39 2.39 4.32
CA ARG A 39 -10.49 3.37 4.21
C ARG A 39 -11.29 3.19 2.92
N ARG A 40 -10.63 3.00 1.77
CA ARG A 40 -11.28 2.80 0.47
C ARG A 40 -11.93 1.43 0.31
N HIS A 41 -11.44 0.40 1.00
CA HIS A 41 -12.11 -0.91 1.02
C HIS A 41 -13.33 -0.89 1.94
N GLY A 42 -13.32 -0.13 3.05
CA GLY A 42 -14.49 0.15 3.89
C GLY A 42 -15.20 -1.10 4.48
N ARG A 43 -16.14 -0.88 5.40
CA ARG A 43 -16.77 -1.96 6.18
C ARG A 43 -17.49 -3.04 5.36
N LEU A 44 -18.08 -2.67 4.22
CA LEU A 44 -18.85 -3.61 3.37
C LEU A 44 -17.99 -4.39 2.36
N ARG A 45 -16.81 -3.88 1.95
CA ARG A 45 -15.96 -4.57 0.95
C ARG A 45 -14.72 -5.22 1.55
N VAL A 46 -14.40 -4.96 2.81
CA VAL A 46 -13.35 -5.68 3.54
C VAL A 46 -13.66 -7.18 3.66
N ARG A 47 -14.93 -7.56 3.82
CA ARG A 47 -15.31 -8.98 4.02
C ARG A 47 -15.10 -9.87 2.79
N ASP A 48 -15.44 -9.38 1.59
CA ASP A 48 -15.35 -10.20 0.36
C ASP A 48 -14.26 -9.73 -0.61
N GLY A 49 -13.98 -8.43 -0.68
CA GLY A 49 -13.09 -7.86 -1.69
C GLY A 49 -11.63 -7.75 -1.26
N LEU A 50 -11.35 -7.53 0.03
CA LEU A 50 -9.98 -7.33 0.51
C LEU A 50 -9.16 -8.62 0.50
N ALA A 51 -9.77 -9.77 0.85
CA ALA A 51 -9.10 -11.06 0.73
C ALA A 51 -8.69 -11.34 -0.73
N GLN A 52 -9.62 -11.21 -1.69
CA GLN A 52 -9.28 -11.39 -3.11
C GLN A 52 -8.19 -10.41 -3.55
N TYR A 53 -8.27 -9.15 -3.13
CA TYR A 53 -7.24 -8.17 -3.46
C TYR A 53 -5.86 -8.58 -2.92
N LEU A 54 -5.78 -9.03 -1.67
CA LEU A 54 -4.53 -9.52 -1.10
C LEU A 54 -4.00 -10.76 -1.83
N ARG A 55 -4.89 -11.65 -2.30
CA ARG A 55 -4.52 -12.78 -3.15
C ARG A 55 -3.89 -12.35 -4.48
N ASP A 56 -4.43 -11.31 -5.10
CA ASP A 56 -3.84 -10.76 -6.32
C ASP A 56 -2.43 -10.19 -6.03
N TRP A 57 -2.24 -9.56 -4.86
CA TRP A 57 -0.94 -9.08 -4.39
C TRP A 57 0.02 -10.21 -4.00
N GLU A 58 -0.48 -11.33 -3.51
CA GLU A 58 0.33 -12.53 -3.25
C GLU A 58 0.98 -13.00 -4.56
N ILE A 59 0.17 -13.15 -5.61
CA ILE A 59 0.62 -13.56 -6.94
C ILE A 59 1.60 -12.52 -7.52
N TRP A 60 1.25 -11.24 -7.46
CA TRP A 60 2.10 -10.18 -7.98
C TRP A 60 3.44 -10.09 -7.25
N SER A 61 3.45 -10.32 -5.93
CA SER A 61 4.68 -10.33 -5.14
C SER A 61 5.62 -11.44 -5.57
N ALA A 62 5.09 -12.63 -5.87
CA ALA A 62 5.87 -13.75 -6.41
C ALA A 62 6.43 -13.43 -7.80
N GLN A 63 5.64 -12.82 -8.69
CA GLN A 63 6.07 -12.41 -10.03
C GLN A 63 7.16 -11.32 -9.98
N LEU A 64 7.00 -10.34 -9.09
CA LEU A 64 8.01 -9.29 -8.90
C LEU A 64 9.30 -9.90 -8.36
N MET A 65 9.20 -10.77 -7.36
CA MET A 65 10.34 -11.48 -6.80
C MET A 65 11.08 -12.27 -7.87
N GLU A 66 10.40 -13.12 -8.65
CA GLU A 66 11.02 -13.89 -9.73
C GLU A 66 11.74 -12.98 -10.73
N SER A 67 11.06 -11.98 -11.28
CA SER A 67 11.63 -11.10 -12.29
C SER A 67 12.83 -10.29 -11.77
N HIS A 68 12.80 -9.83 -10.53
CA HIS A 68 13.86 -9.00 -9.94
C HIS A 68 15.02 -9.85 -9.39
N LEU A 69 14.81 -11.12 -9.05
CA LEU A 69 15.91 -12.07 -8.79
C LEU A 69 16.60 -12.47 -10.10
N THR A 70 15.84 -12.69 -11.17
CA THR A 70 16.37 -12.98 -12.51
C THR A 70 17.10 -11.77 -13.11
N TYR A 71 16.57 -10.55 -12.92
CA TYR A 71 17.13 -9.30 -13.44
C TYR A 71 17.25 -8.21 -12.35
N PRO A 72 18.28 -8.26 -11.49
CA PRO A 72 18.39 -7.38 -10.30
C PRO A 72 18.44 -5.88 -10.58
N PHE A 73 18.84 -5.47 -11.79
CA PHE A 73 18.87 -4.06 -12.14
C PHE A 73 17.45 -3.45 -12.29
N LEU A 74 16.40 -4.27 -12.46
CA LEU A 74 15.01 -3.80 -12.48
C LEU A 74 14.61 -3.10 -11.17
N CYS A 75 15.24 -3.46 -10.05
CA CYS A 75 15.05 -2.80 -8.75
C CYS A 75 15.30 -1.28 -8.81
N PHE A 76 16.20 -0.83 -9.68
CA PHE A 76 16.60 0.58 -9.81
C PHE A 76 15.70 1.38 -10.75
N PHE A 77 14.86 0.72 -11.55
CA PHE A 77 13.96 1.42 -12.47
C PHE A 77 12.83 2.10 -11.71
N ARG A 78 12.75 3.43 -11.83
CA ARG A 78 11.68 4.24 -11.23
C ARG A 78 10.33 3.93 -11.87
N SER A 79 9.28 4.03 -11.07
CA SER A 79 7.92 4.02 -11.61
C SER A 79 7.62 5.32 -12.34
N GLN A 80 6.67 5.29 -13.26
CA GLN A 80 6.33 6.44 -14.12
C GLN A 80 5.63 7.58 -13.37
N HIS A 81 5.20 7.35 -12.13
CA HIS A 81 4.54 8.34 -11.28
C HIS A 81 5.45 8.73 -10.11
N ASP A 82 5.72 10.03 -9.95
CA ASP A 82 6.74 10.57 -9.01
C ASP A 82 6.58 10.14 -7.54
N ASN A 83 5.34 9.85 -7.12
CA ASN A 83 5.00 9.46 -5.75
C ASN A 83 4.71 7.96 -5.58
N GLN A 84 4.96 7.16 -6.62
CA GLN A 84 4.76 5.72 -6.58
C GLN A 84 6.09 5.00 -6.80
N SER A 85 6.26 3.88 -6.12
CA SER A 85 7.36 2.96 -6.38
C SER A 85 6.93 1.57 -5.99
N TRP A 86 7.55 0.56 -6.61
CA TRP A 86 7.33 -0.84 -6.22
C TRP A 86 7.63 -1.05 -4.73
N LEU A 87 8.64 -0.34 -4.20
CA LEU A 87 9.00 -0.41 -2.78
C LEU A 87 7.92 0.22 -1.89
N ALA A 88 7.38 1.38 -2.27
CA ALA A 88 6.28 2.01 -1.54
C ALA A 88 5.00 1.15 -1.60
N ALA A 89 4.74 0.49 -2.74
CA ALA A 89 3.63 -0.43 -2.89
C ALA A 89 3.75 -1.65 -1.95
N PHE A 90 4.91 -2.32 -1.96
CA PHE A 90 5.22 -3.41 -1.04
C PHE A 90 5.08 -2.97 0.42
N THR A 91 5.54 -1.76 0.73
CA THR A 91 5.45 -1.20 2.08
C THR A 91 3.98 -1.10 2.52
N ALA A 92 3.12 -0.46 1.72
CA ALA A 92 1.71 -0.31 2.05
C ALA A 92 0.99 -1.67 2.20
N ILE A 93 1.31 -2.64 1.35
CA ILE A 93 0.70 -3.98 1.40
C ILE A 93 1.17 -4.77 2.62
N LEU A 94 2.46 -4.71 2.95
CA LEU A 94 3.00 -5.32 4.18
C LEU A 94 2.40 -4.68 5.44
N ASP A 95 2.26 -3.36 5.47
CA ASP A 95 1.62 -2.62 6.56
C ASP A 95 0.16 -3.08 6.75
N VAL A 96 -0.63 -3.17 5.66
CA VAL A 96 -2.01 -3.69 5.69
C VAL A 96 -2.07 -5.13 6.16
N CYS A 97 -1.23 -6.01 5.60
CA CYS A 97 -1.22 -7.42 6.01
C CYS A 97 -0.86 -7.55 7.49
N ALA A 98 0.15 -6.80 7.96
CA ALA A 98 0.55 -6.82 9.36
C ALA A 98 -0.60 -6.39 10.29
N ALA A 99 -1.33 -5.34 9.93
CA ALA A 99 -2.52 -4.89 10.67
C ALA A 99 -3.63 -5.96 10.70
N LEU A 100 -3.94 -6.59 9.56
CA LEU A 100 -4.97 -7.62 9.48
C LEU A 100 -4.57 -8.91 10.21
N ILE A 101 -3.28 -9.28 10.23
CA ILE A 101 -2.80 -10.42 11.02
C ILE A 101 -2.93 -10.14 12.51
N ALA A 102 -2.58 -8.91 12.92
CA ALA A 102 -2.58 -8.48 14.32
C ALA A 102 -4.01 -8.38 14.90
N TYR A 103 -4.95 -7.78 14.16
CA TYR A 103 -6.28 -7.44 14.68
C TYR A 103 -7.45 -8.16 14.01
N GLY A 104 -7.24 -8.71 12.80
CA GLY A 104 -8.28 -9.36 12.01
C GLY A 104 -8.55 -10.80 12.40
N ASP A 105 -9.54 -11.38 11.73
CA ASP A 105 -9.99 -12.77 11.86
C ASP A 105 -10.42 -13.36 10.50
N GLY A 106 -10.77 -14.65 10.51
CA GLY A 106 -11.33 -15.36 9.35
C GLY A 106 -10.42 -15.44 8.12
N GLU A 107 -11.06 -15.52 6.95
CA GLU A 107 -10.39 -15.70 5.65
C GLU A 107 -9.49 -14.51 5.29
N THR A 108 -9.90 -13.29 5.62
CA THR A 108 -9.09 -12.09 5.32
C THR A 108 -7.77 -12.12 6.08
N LYS A 109 -7.77 -12.56 7.35
CA LYS A 109 -6.54 -12.76 8.11
C LYS A 109 -5.67 -13.86 7.53
N TRP A 110 -6.26 -15.01 7.18
CA TRP A 110 -5.53 -16.11 6.56
C TRP A 110 -4.83 -15.66 5.26
N GLN A 111 -5.56 -15.00 4.37
CA GLN A 111 -5.00 -14.48 3.13
C GLN A 111 -3.93 -13.40 3.36
N ALA A 112 -4.11 -12.55 4.38
CA ALA A 112 -3.09 -11.59 4.79
C ALA A 112 -1.79 -12.28 5.25
N GLN A 113 -1.86 -13.44 5.92
CA GLN A 113 -0.68 -14.21 6.33
C GLN A 113 0.11 -14.73 5.12
N LEU A 114 -0.57 -15.28 4.12
CA LEU A 114 0.05 -15.77 2.88
C LEU A 114 0.73 -14.63 2.11
N THR A 115 -0.03 -13.54 1.91
CA THR A 115 0.44 -12.35 1.21
C THR A 115 1.63 -11.70 1.93
N PHE A 116 1.57 -11.60 3.26
CA PHE A 116 2.68 -11.12 4.09
C PHE A 116 3.92 -11.99 3.94
N ALA A 117 3.76 -13.31 3.99
CA ALA A 117 4.87 -14.25 3.91
C ALA A 117 5.64 -14.09 2.59
N ILE A 118 4.96 -14.10 1.45
CA ILE A 118 5.60 -13.95 0.14
C ILE A 118 6.16 -12.52 -0.05
N SER A 119 5.45 -11.49 0.40
CA SER A 119 5.91 -10.11 0.25
C SER A 119 7.16 -9.84 1.09
N ARG A 120 7.19 -10.36 2.32
CA ARG A 120 8.35 -10.26 3.21
C ARG A 120 9.53 -11.06 2.67
N HIS A 121 9.27 -12.23 2.06
CA HIS A 121 10.28 -13.04 1.41
C HIS A 121 10.93 -12.26 0.27
N ALA A 122 10.13 -11.69 -0.63
CA ALA A 122 10.62 -10.91 -1.76
C ALA A 122 11.54 -9.76 -1.32
N VAL A 123 11.15 -8.95 -0.33
CA VAL A 123 12.02 -7.84 0.13
C VAL A 123 13.30 -8.34 0.81
N ALA A 124 13.27 -9.51 1.43
CA ALA A 124 14.46 -10.12 2.03
C ALA A 124 15.44 -10.61 0.96
N ASP A 125 14.96 -11.37 -0.03
CA ASP A 125 15.80 -11.89 -1.11
C ASP A 125 16.34 -10.77 -2.00
N LEU A 126 15.54 -9.76 -2.30
CA LEU A 126 16.02 -8.59 -3.04
C LEU A 126 17.07 -7.81 -2.26
N SER A 127 16.96 -7.74 -0.93
CA SER A 127 18.03 -7.16 -0.09
C SER A 127 19.30 -8.00 -0.18
N GLU A 128 19.18 -9.34 -0.18
CA GLU A 128 20.32 -10.26 -0.29
C GLU A 128 21.03 -10.14 -1.66
N VAL A 129 20.26 -10.18 -2.75
CA VAL A 129 20.79 -10.04 -4.12
C VAL A 129 21.46 -8.68 -4.33
N LEU A 130 20.88 -7.60 -3.79
CA LEU A 130 21.47 -6.27 -3.83
C LEU A 130 22.59 -6.06 -2.78
N ARG A 131 22.90 -7.09 -1.97
CA ARG A 131 23.93 -7.09 -0.93
C ARG A 131 23.74 -5.98 0.11
N VAL A 132 22.50 -5.69 0.45
CA VAL A 132 22.12 -4.71 1.46
C VAL A 132 21.73 -5.43 2.74
N ARG A 133 22.39 -5.07 3.85
CA ARG A 133 22.02 -5.58 5.18
C ARG A 133 20.79 -4.84 5.71
N PRO A 134 19.84 -5.54 6.36
CA PRO A 134 18.69 -4.90 7.01
C PRO A 134 19.17 -3.88 8.04
N ARG A 135 18.51 -2.73 8.10
CA ARG A 135 18.84 -1.65 9.05
C ARG A 135 17.56 -1.11 9.64
N PRO A 136 17.50 -0.88 10.96
CA PRO A 136 16.34 -0.25 11.56
C PRO A 136 16.05 1.09 10.86
N PRO A 137 14.77 1.45 10.68
CA PRO A 137 14.41 2.76 10.15
C PRO A 137 14.92 3.88 11.06
N HIS A 138 15.20 5.06 10.49
CA HIS A 138 15.73 6.20 11.25
C HIS A 138 14.73 6.75 12.28
N ALA A 139 13.45 6.60 12.01
CA ALA A 139 12.35 6.97 12.89
C ALA A 139 11.33 5.83 12.91
N ASP A 140 10.57 5.73 13.98
CA ASP A 140 9.43 4.82 14.04
C ASP A 140 8.37 5.27 13.02
N ARG A 141 8.03 4.39 12.06
CA ARG A 141 7.02 4.68 11.03
C ARG A 141 5.59 4.71 11.57
N LEU A 142 5.35 4.14 12.75
CA LEU A 142 4.05 4.12 13.41
C LEU A 142 4.22 4.42 14.90
N PRO A 143 4.42 5.70 15.26
CA PRO A 143 4.45 6.13 16.65
C PRO A 143 3.10 5.88 17.35
N GLN A 144 3.08 5.97 18.68
CA GLN A 144 1.91 5.63 19.49
C GLN A 144 0.64 6.43 19.13
N GLU A 145 0.78 7.69 18.70
CA GLU A 145 -0.37 8.51 18.27
C GLU A 145 -1.00 7.98 16.98
N ASP A 146 -0.17 7.65 15.99
CA ASP A 146 -0.61 7.04 14.73
C ASP A 146 -1.20 5.65 14.95
N LEU A 147 -0.64 4.87 15.89
CA LEU A 147 -1.17 3.54 16.24
C LEU A 147 -2.62 3.62 16.74
N LYS A 148 -2.98 4.62 17.55
CA LYS A 148 -4.36 4.84 17.99
C LYS A 148 -5.28 5.10 16.79
N GLN A 149 -4.81 5.88 15.81
CA GLN A 149 -5.58 6.18 14.61
C GLN A 149 -5.74 4.94 13.70
N VAL A 150 -4.71 4.08 13.58
CA VAL A 150 -4.82 2.78 12.90
C VAL A 150 -5.91 1.92 13.56
N ARG A 151 -5.94 1.84 14.89
CA ARG A 151 -6.97 1.09 15.63
C ARG A 151 -8.37 1.64 15.35
N SER A 152 -8.55 2.96 15.41
CA SER A 152 -9.82 3.61 15.08
C SER A 152 -10.29 3.28 13.67
N LEU A 153 -9.38 3.37 12.69
CA LEU A 153 -9.68 3.04 11.29
C LEU A 153 -10.07 1.56 11.10
N LEU A 154 -9.37 0.64 11.77
CA LEU A 154 -9.69 -0.78 11.72
C LEU A 154 -11.07 -1.08 12.31
N LEU A 155 -11.43 -0.41 13.42
CA LEU A 155 -12.76 -0.49 14.01
C LEU A 155 -13.85 0.03 13.05
N GLU A 156 -13.61 1.16 12.38
CA GLU A 156 -14.50 1.71 11.34
C GLU A 156 -14.69 0.72 10.18
N CYS A 157 -13.62 -0.01 9.83
CA CYS A 157 -13.63 -1.06 8.81
C CYS A 157 -14.27 -2.38 9.27
N GLY A 158 -14.69 -2.49 10.55
CA GLY A 158 -15.37 -3.65 11.10
C GLY A 158 -14.45 -4.74 11.68
N VAL A 159 -13.19 -4.43 11.95
CA VAL A 159 -12.24 -5.33 12.61
C VAL A 159 -12.44 -5.25 14.14
N ALA A 160 -13.09 -6.28 14.71
CA ALA A 160 -13.67 -6.21 16.05
C ALA A 160 -12.66 -6.31 17.22
N GLN A 161 -11.42 -6.76 16.98
CA GLN A 161 -10.45 -7.07 18.04
C GLN A 161 -9.23 -6.13 18.04
N CYS A 162 -9.43 -4.86 18.37
CA CYS A 162 -8.32 -3.91 18.58
C CYS A 162 -7.94 -3.83 20.07
N ALA A 163 -7.27 -4.88 20.59
CA ALA A 163 -6.76 -4.95 21.97
C ALA A 163 -5.23 -4.79 22.02
N ASP A 164 -4.67 -4.55 23.21
CA ASP A 164 -3.24 -4.32 23.42
C ASP A 164 -2.36 -5.51 22.97
N ALA A 165 -2.90 -6.73 23.00
CA ALA A 165 -2.23 -7.92 22.44
C ALA A 165 -1.99 -7.80 20.92
N GLY A 166 -2.88 -7.11 20.20
CA GLY A 166 -2.72 -6.83 18.77
C GLY A 166 -1.61 -5.81 18.52
N ASP A 167 -1.45 -4.80 19.37
CA ASP A 167 -0.40 -3.78 19.25
C ASP A 167 0.99 -4.42 19.35
N GLN A 168 1.17 -5.32 20.32
CA GLN A 168 2.41 -6.08 20.47
C GLN A 168 2.65 -6.99 19.25
N LYS A 169 1.61 -7.66 18.75
CA LYS A 169 1.74 -8.51 17.56
C LYS A 169 2.10 -7.71 16.31
N LEU A 170 1.50 -6.54 16.14
CA LEU A 170 1.80 -5.63 15.02
C LEU A 170 3.26 -5.18 15.08
N LYS A 171 3.75 -4.82 16.27
CA LYS A 171 5.16 -4.44 16.48
C LYS A 171 6.13 -5.56 16.10
N GLU A 172 5.84 -6.80 16.49
CA GLU A 172 6.64 -7.98 16.09
C GLU A 172 6.66 -8.18 14.58
N LEU A 173 5.50 -8.09 13.92
CA LEU A 173 5.40 -8.24 12.48
C LEU A 173 6.21 -7.14 11.75
N ARG A 174 6.11 -5.89 12.20
CA ARG A 174 6.88 -4.74 11.66
C ARG A 174 8.39 -4.97 11.70
N GLN A 175 8.90 -5.58 12.77
CA GLN A 175 10.33 -5.93 12.88
C GLN A 175 10.80 -6.94 11.84
N MET A 176 9.89 -7.73 11.24
CA MET A 176 10.24 -8.74 10.25
C MET A 176 10.50 -8.17 8.85
N TYR A 177 9.99 -6.97 8.53
CA TYR A 177 10.06 -6.40 7.18
C TYR A 177 10.57 -4.95 7.11
N GLU A 178 10.26 -4.09 8.09
CA GLU A 178 10.67 -2.68 8.04
C GLU A 178 12.19 -2.49 7.92
N PRO A 179 13.06 -3.30 8.58
CA PRO A 179 14.50 -3.15 8.43
C PRO A 179 15.01 -3.43 7.00
N TYR A 180 14.34 -4.32 6.25
CA TYR A 180 14.66 -4.60 4.85
C TYR A 180 14.23 -3.43 3.97
N LEU A 181 12.99 -2.98 4.12
CA LEU A 181 12.46 -1.83 3.39
C LEU A 181 13.28 -0.56 3.62
N ALA A 182 13.68 -0.27 4.86
CA ALA A 182 14.49 0.91 5.19
C ALA A 182 15.90 0.85 4.58
N ALA A 183 16.46 -0.35 4.44
CA ALA A 183 17.76 -0.52 3.82
C ALA A 183 17.67 -0.37 2.29
N LEU A 184 16.68 -1.01 1.66
CA LEU A 184 16.38 -0.87 0.23
C LEU A 184 16.03 0.57 -0.15
N SER A 185 15.22 1.25 0.66
CA SER A 185 14.85 2.65 0.46
C SER A 185 16.07 3.56 0.32
N ARG A 186 17.07 3.36 1.19
CA ARG A 186 18.33 4.11 1.15
C ARG A 186 19.21 3.77 -0.04
N LEU A 187 19.24 2.50 -0.46
CA LEU A 187 20.01 2.10 -1.66
C LEU A 187 19.38 2.67 -2.93
N LEU A 188 18.06 2.50 -3.07
CA LEU A 188 17.30 2.79 -4.29
C LEU A 188 16.83 4.25 -4.37
N TRP A 189 16.98 5.01 -3.28
CA TRP A 189 16.50 6.38 -3.12
C TRP A 189 14.99 6.49 -3.34
N MET A 190 14.25 5.48 -2.87
CA MET A 190 12.79 5.39 -2.95
C MET A 190 12.23 5.62 -1.55
N SER A 191 11.48 6.70 -1.34
CA SER A 191 10.90 7.04 -0.05
C SER A 191 9.85 6.00 0.38
N LEU A 192 9.86 5.64 1.67
CA LEU A 192 8.82 4.79 2.24
C LEU A 192 7.60 5.65 2.61
N PRO A 193 6.37 5.19 2.34
CA PRO A 193 5.17 5.91 2.75
C PRO A 193 5.01 5.90 4.27
N SER A 194 4.22 6.84 4.80
CA SER A 194 3.68 6.74 6.16
C SER A 194 2.53 5.71 6.20
N TRP A 195 1.98 5.47 7.39
CA TRP A 195 0.79 4.63 7.53
C TRP A 195 -0.50 5.30 7.01
N GLY A 196 -0.47 6.60 6.69
CA GLY A 196 -1.60 7.33 6.10
C GLY A 196 -2.80 7.52 7.02
N VAL A 197 -2.53 7.64 8.33
CA VAL A 197 -3.54 7.81 9.37
C VAL A 197 -3.80 9.27 9.74
N ASP A 198 -2.87 10.17 9.42
CA ASP A 198 -3.10 11.61 9.45
C ASP A 198 -4.34 11.99 8.61
N ALA A 199 -4.99 13.10 8.98
CA ALA A 199 -6.19 13.60 8.32
C ALA A 199 -6.03 13.52 6.79
N ALA A 200 -6.89 12.71 6.16
CA ALA A 200 -6.82 12.41 4.74
C ALA A 200 -6.61 13.71 3.94
N PRO A 201 -5.71 13.76 2.94
CA PRO A 201 -5.67 14.90 2.04
C PRO A 201 -7.09 15.13 1.51
N PRO A 202 -7.57 16.39 1.42
CA PRO A 202 -8.96 16.67 1.10
C PRO A 202 -9.33 15.92 -0.18
N SER A 203 -10.33 15.05 -0.06
CA SER A 203 -10.76 14.11 -1.11
C SER A 203 -10.96 14.81 -2.46
N SER A 204 -11.36 16.09 -2.44
CA SER A 204 -11.53 16.98 -3.59
C SER A 204 -10.31 17.12 -4.52
N ARG A 205 -9.09 16.84 -4.06
CA ARG A 205 -7.87 16.88 -4.90
C ARG A 205 -7.57 15.59 -5.66
N THR A 206 -8.16 14.46 -5.27
CA THR A 206 -7.95 13.17 -5.95
C THR A 206 -9.09 12.88 -6.92
N VAL A 207 -8.81 12.14 -8.01
CA VAL A 207 -9.87 11.67 -8.92
C VAL A 207 -10.89 10.83 -8.16
N TRP A 208 -10.41 9.95 -7.26
CA TRP A 208 -11.26 9.13 -6.41
C TRP A 208 -12.20 9.96 -5.54
N GLY A 209 -11.67 10.98 -4.86
CA GLY A 209 -12.49 11.82 -4.00
C GLY A 209 -13.49 12.70 -4.76
N ARG A 210 -13.19 13.12 -6.00
CA ARG A 210 -14.16 13.79 -6.88
C ARG A 210 -15.33 12.89 -7.31
N ILE A 211 -15.08 11.59 -7.52
CA ILE A 211 -16.12 10.63 -7.92
C ILE A 211 -16.95 10.18 -6.72
N THR A 212 -16.35 10.12 -5.53
CA THR A 212 -17.01 9.63 -4.30
C THR A 212 -17.62 10.74 -3.46
N SER A 213 -17.26 12.00 -3.68
CA SER A 213 -17.94 13.16 -3.09
C SER A 213 -19.32 13.31 -3.71
N SER A 214 -20.35 12.77 -3.05
CA SER A 214 -21.74 13.11 -3.33
C SER A 214 -22.02 14.52 -2.80
N ALA A 215 -21.76 15.55 -3.60
CA ALA A 215 -22.52 16.78 -3.49
C ALA A 215 -23.74 16.62 -4.40
N PRO A 216 -24.97 16.54 -3.88
CA PRO A 216 -26.13 16.84 -4.70
C PRO A 216 -25.94 18.28 -5.18
N GLY A 217 -25.99 18.50 -6.49
CA GLY A 217 -26.24 19.85 -6.96
C GLY A 217 -27.52 20.33 -6.29
N GLU A 218 -27.43 21.38 -5.48
CA GLU A 218 -28.62 22.10 -5.06
C GLU A 218 -29.36 22.49 -6.36
N PRO A 219 -30.66 22.16 -6.49
CA PRO A 219 -31.44 22.71 -7.57
C PRO A 219 -31.46 24.23 -7.36
N GLY A 220 -30.94 24.98 -8.33
CA GLY A 220 -31.01 26.42 -8.31
C GLY A 220 -32.45 26.85 -8.06
N ASP A 221 -32.67 27.52 -6.93
CA ASP A 221 -33.95 28.11 -6.57
C ASP A 221 -34.25 29.22 -7.59
N ASP A 222 -35.10 28.88 -8.56
CA ASP A 222 -35.75 29.85 -9.42
C ASP A 222 -36.82 30.56 -8.59
N ARG A 223 -36.43 31.67 -7.96
CA ARG A 223 -37.36 32.68 -7.43
C ARG A 223 -36.93 34.08 -7.84
N SER A 224 -37.51 34.49 -8.95
CA SER A 224 -38.00 35.84 -9.23
C SER A 224 -37.82 36.88 -8.13
N HIS A 225 -36.99 37.88 -8.42
CA HIS A 225 -37.24 39.24 -7.98
C HIS A 225 -37.34 40.16 -9.19
N SER A 226 -38.59 40.42 -9.56
CA SER A 226 -39.03 41.56 -10.34
C SER A 226 -38.74 42.87 -9.59
N ASN A 227 -38.43 43.91 -10.37
CA ASN A 227 -38.42 45.35 -10.07
C ASN A 227 -37.25 45.87 -9.21
N HIS A 228 -36.44 46.85 -9.64
CA HIS A 228 -36.81 48.21 -10.01
C HIS A 228 -35.60 48.99 -10.58
N PHE A 229 -35.89 49.87 -11.55
CA PHE A 229 -35.06 50.90 -12.22
C PHE A 229 -34.09 50.48 -13.32
#